data_AF-A0A523SVQ6-F1
#
_entry.id   AF-A0A523SVQ6-F1
#
_cell.length_a   1.000
_cell.length_b   1.000
_cell.length_c   1.000
_cell.angle_alpha   90.00
_cell.angle_beta   90.00
_cell.angle_gamma   90.00
#
_symmetry.space_group_name_H-M   'P 1'
#
loop_
_entity.id
_entity.type
_entity.pdbx_description
1 polymer ?
#
loop_
_entity_poly.entity_id
_entity_poly.type
_entity_poly.pdbx_seq_one_letter_code
_entity_poly.pdbx_strand_id
1 'polypeptide(L)'
;MPKLSFPYASGEEIREGRLLAWLSYPGIIFGLLGLLFLVPMFAQKENPFTRYHARQGMLLFLASVLVTVLFWVVYGVILVPIIALSPVAGIATAIGGWVVITGIGITIFVFAIIGTVKAASGEFYRMPLIGTMAERWFPGMVPQTSSQTPRRDKMYCRNCGKELPASADFCISCGVRPLNAENFCQNCGAETRPEQEVCLKCGTLLKREDKQKDPTRKNQLVALLLCLFVGSLGVHRYYMGRVGSGVAMLLLYFSIFVFLFMGSMRSFPEPVWIGLLVFGAFALVGYMVWWIIDLISIATGKMKDRQGRELSQVR
;
A
#
# COMPACT_ATOMS: atom_id res chain seq x y z
N MET A 1 -25.07 -8.58 -8.39
CA MET A 1 -24.40 -7.52 -7.60
C MET A 1 -23.87 -6.49 -8.60
N PRO A 2 -24.12 -5.19 -8.41
CA PRO A 2 -23.68 -4.20 -9.38
C PRO A 2 -22.15 -4.26 -9.45
N LYS A 3 -21.61 -4.47 -10.65
CA LYS A 3 -20.17 -4.27 -10.91
C LYS A 3 -19.89 -2.82 -10.50
N LEU A 4 -19.02 -2.62 -9.53
CA LEU A 4 -18.51 -1.30 -9.15
C LEU A 4 -17.66 -0.78 -10.32
N SER A 5 -18.33 -0.33 -11.37
CA SER A 5 -17.76 0.26 -12.59
C SER A 5 -18.47 1.59 -12.89
N PHE A 6 -18.66 2.41 -11.86
CA PHE A 6 -19.30 3.74 -11.91
C PHE A 6 -18.26 4.81 -11.50
N PRO A 7 -18.42 6.09 -11.88
CA PRO A 7 -17.33 7.02 -12.23
C PRO A 7 -16.60 7.59 -11.00
N TYR A 8 -15.83 6.75 -10.31
CA TYR A 8 -15.03 7.14 -9.14
C TYR A 8 -13.53 7.05 -9.38
N ALA A 9 -13.10 6.26 -10.37
CA ALA A 9 -11.73 6.23 -10.85
C ALA A 9 -11.74 6.19 -12.39
N SER A 10 -11.01 7.09 -13.04
CA SER A 10 -10.80 7.06 -14.48
C SER A 10 -10.01 5.82 -14.90
N GLY A 11 -10.08 5.44 -16.18
CA GLY A 11 -9.27 4.31 -16.68
C GLY A 11 -7.77 4.53 -16.49
N GLU A 12 -7.32 5.78 -16.50
CA GLU A 12 -5.94 6.16 -16.19
C GLU A 12 -5.61 5.94 -14.70
N GLU A 13 -6.48 6.38 -13.79
CA GLU A 13 -6.32 6.18 -12.35
C GLU A 13 -6.28 4.69 -11.98
N ILE A 14 -7.08 3.84 -12.63
CA ILE A 14 -7.04 2.38 -12.43
C ILE A 14 -5.72 1.80 -12.95
N ARG A 15 -5.26 2.23 -14.12
CA ARG A 15 -4.01 1.74 -14.74
C ARG A 15 -2.78 2.09 -13.91
N GLU A 16 -2.73 3.28 -13.35
CA GLU A 16 -1.67 3.71 -12.43
C GLU A 16 -1.81 3.06 -11.04
N GLY A 17 -3.05 2.91 -10.57
CA GLY A 17 -3.36 2.39 -9.24
C GLY A 17 -3.07 0.91 -9.08
N ARG A 18 -3.42 0.10 -10.08
CA ARG A 18 -3.22 -1.36 -10.03
C ARG A 18 -1.77 -1.80 -9.83
N LEU A 19 -0.78 -0.96 -10.16
CA LEU A 19 0.64 -1.26 -9.96
C LEU A 19 1.03 -1.39 -8.48
N LEU A 20 0.32 -0.68 -7.59
CA LEU A 20 0.59 -0.65 -6.15
C LEU A 20 -0.57 -1.21 -5.32
N ALA A 21 -1.81 -1.12 -5.78
CA ALA A 21 -3.00 -1.57 -5.06
C ALA A 21 -2.96 -3.07 -4.69
N TRP A 22 -2.35 -3.90 -5.53
CA TRP A 22 -2.21 -5.34 -5.25
C TRP A 22 -1.35 -5.63 -4.01
N LEU A 23 -0.41 -4.73 -3.63
CA LEU A 23 0.44 -4.89 -2.44
C LEU A 23 -0.34 -4.82 -1.12
N SER A 24 -1.61 -4.41 -1.15
CA SER A 24 -2.43 -4.26 0.06
C SER A 24 -2.81 -5.56 0.75
N TYR A 25 -2.75 -6.70 0.05
CA TYR A 25 -3.24 -7.99 0.55
C TYR A 25 -2.13 -9.05 0.80
N PRO A 26 -1.02 -9.11 0.02
CA PRO A 26 0.03 -10.12 0.19
C PRO A 26 0.72 -10.12 1.54
N GLY A 27 0.68 -9.02 2.29
CA GLY A 27 1.26 -8.96 3.63
C GLY A 27 0.74 -10.05 4.58
N ILE A 28 -0.51 -10.49 4.38
CA ILE A 28 -1.16 -11.54 5.18
C ILE A 28 -0.68 -12.94 4.78
N ILE A 29 -0.26 -13.14 3.52
CA ILE A 29 0.25 -14.40 2.97
C ILE A 29 1.61 -14.75 3.60
N PHE A 30 2.44 -13.74 3.86
CA PHE A 30 3.81 -13.92 4.34
C PHE A 30 4.00 -13.59 5.83
N GLY A 31 2.91 -13.41 6.59
CA GLY A 31 2.90 -13.24 8.06
C GLY A 31 3.55 -11.95 8.59
N LEU A 32 4.87 -11.80 8.41
CA LEU A 32 5.68 -10.66 8.86
C LEU A 32 5.59 -9.44 7.94
N LEU A 33 5.09 -9.61 6.72
CA LEU A 33 4.94 -8.54 5.72
C LEU A 33 3.57 -7.83 5.81
N GLY A 34 2.81 -8.06 6.87
CA GLY A 34 1.44 -7.59 7.04
C GLY A 34 1.22 -6.08 6.92
N LEU A 35 2.27 -5.28 7.07
CA LEU A 35 2.24 -3.82 6.94
C LEU A 35 2.46 -3.32 5.51
N LEU A 36 2.55 -4.21 4.51
CA LEU A 36 2.69 -3.84 3.10
C LEU A 36 1.57 -2.94 2.58
N PHE A 37 0.36 -2.99 3.16
CA PHE A 37 -0.73 -2.07 2.79
C PHE A 37 -0.40 -0.59 3.04
N LEU A 38 0.57 -0.28 3.91
CA LEU A 38 1.04 1.09 4.14
C LEU A 38 1.66 1.68 2.87
N VAL A 39 2.32 0.86 2.04
CA VAL A 39 2.96 1.28 0.80
C VAL A 39 1.93 1.93 -0.15
N PRO A 40 0.90 1.23 -0.65
CA PRO A 40 -0.11 1.85 -1.51
C PRO A 40 -0.86 3.01 -0.83
N MET A 41 -1.13 2.90 0.48
CA MET A 41 -1.85 3.94 1.23
C MET A 41 -1.11 5.28 1.26
N PHE A 42 0.21 5.26 1.38
CA PHE A 42 1.03 6.48 1.44
C PHE A 42 1.66 6.86 0.10
N ALA A 43 1.86 5.91 -0.81
CA ALA A 43 2.38 6.15 -2.15
C ALA A 43 1.40 6.93 -3.02
N GLN A 44 0.11 6.53 -2.98
CA GLN A 44 -0.92 7.08 -3.84
C GLN A 44 -2.10 7.57 -3.02
N LYS A 45 -1.84 8.58 -2.16
CA LYS A 45 -2.84 9.22 -1.28
C LYS A 45 -4.04 9.83 -2.02
N GLU A 46 -3.85 10.21 -3.28
CA GLU A 46 -4.91 10.81 -4.09
C GLU A 46 -5.64 9.81 -4.97
N ASN A 47 -5.06 8.62 -5.21
CA ASN A 47 -5.66 7.67 -6.14
C ASN A 47 -6.83 6.92 -5.47
N PRO A 48 -8.06 7.09 -5.98
CA PRO A 48 -9.26 6.50 -5.37
C PRO A 48 -9.24 4.97 -5.38
N PHE A 49 -8.77 4.36 -6.48
CA PHE A 49 -8.67 2.91 -6.65
C PHE A 49 -7.69 2.30 -5.65
N THR A 50 -6.49 2.87 -5.54
CA THR A 50 -5.46 2.38 -4.62
C THR A 50 -5.86 2.51 -3.17
N ARG A 51 -6.53 3.60 -2.79
CA ARG A 51 -7.01 3.80 -1.41
C ARG A 51 -8.14 2.85 -1.02
N TYR A 52 -9.01 2.51 -1.96
CA TYR A 52 -10.04 1.51 -1.73
C TYR A 52 -9.42 0.17 -1.30
N HIS A 53 -8.49 -0.34 -2.11
CA HIS A 53 -7.80 -1.61 -1.85
C HIS A 53 -6.88 -1.55 -0.62
N ALA A 54 -6.20 -0.41 -0.39
CA ALA A 54 -5.33 -0.24 0.78
C ALA A 54 -6.09 -0.29 2.11
N ARG A 55 -7.23 0.41 2.20
CA ARG A 55 -8.05 0.39 3.43
C ARG A 55 -8.73 -0.97 3.66
N GLN A 56 -9.17 -1.63 2.58
CA GLN A 56 -9.73 -2.98 2.69
C GLN A 56 -8.66 -4.00 3.12
N GLY A 57 -7.45 -3.93 2.54
CA GLY A 57 -6.32 -4.78 2.92
C GLY A 57 -5.86 -4.54 4.37
N MET A 58 -5.83 -3.29 4.82
CA MET A 58 -5.57 -2.93 6.22
C MET A 58 -6.55 -3.62 7.17
N LEU A 59 -7.84 -3.61 6.87
CA LEU A 59 -8.85 -4.25 7.73
C LEU A 59 -8.73 -5.76 7.73
N LEU A 60 -8.42 -6.39 6.60
CA LEU A 60 -8.16 -7.82 6.54
C LEU A 60 -6.92 -8.18 7.38
N PHE A 61 -5.87 -7.36 7.35
CA PHE A 61 -4.68 -7.54 8.18
C PHE A 61 -5.02 -7.40 9.67
N LEU A 62 -5.72 -6.34 10.08
CA LEU A 62 -6.14 -6.16 11.47
C LEU A 62 -7.04 -7.31 11.96
N ALA A 63 -7.95 -7.79 11.13
CA ALA A 63 -8.76 -8.97 11.43
C ALA A 63 -7.88 -10.22 11.63
N SER A 64 -6.87 -10.45 10.79
CA SER A 64 -5.96 -11.58 10.94
C SER A 64 -5.11 -11.52 12.22
N VAL A 65 -4.64 -10.32 12.59
CA VAL A 65 -3.90 -10.11 13.85
C VAL A 65 -4.82 -10.37 15.03
N LEU A 66 -6.04 -9.83 15.01
CA LEU A 66 -7.02 -10.02 16.08
C LEU A 66 -7.35 -11.51 16.27
N VAL A 67 -7.67 -12.24 15.20
CA VAL A 67 -7.95 -13.68 15.26
C VAL A 67 -6.76 -14.45 15.85
N THR A 68 -5.54 -14.13 15.41
CA THR A 68 -4.33 -14.79 15.89
C THR A 68 -4.10 -14.52 17.38
N VAL A 69 -4.23 -13.27 17.82
CA VAL A 69 -4.08 -12.90 19.24
C VAL A 69 -5.16 -13.57 20.09
N LEU A 70 -6.43 -13.52 19.66
CA LEU A 70 -7.53 -14.16 20.36
C LEU A 70 -7.33 -15.67 20.47
N PHE A 71 -6.82 -16.32 19.41
CA PHE A 71 -6.48 -17.73 19.45
C PHE A 71 -5.41 -18.01 20.50
N TRP A 72 -4.31 -17.26 20.53
CA TRP A 72 -3.25 -17.47 21.53
C TRP A 72 -3.71 -17.18 22.96
N VAL A 73 -4.58 -16.19 23.16
CA VAL A 73 -5.18 -15.90 24.48
C VAL A 73 -6.12 -17.02 24.90
N VAL A 74 -7.06 -17.43 24.05
CA VAL A 74 -7.99 -18.54 24.34
C VAL A 74 -7.22 -19.85 24.55
N TYR A 75 -6.23 -20.12 23.71
CA TYR A 75 -5.39 -21.31 23.83
C TYR A 75 -4.61 -21.31 25.13
N GLY A 76 -3.93 -20.21 25.45
CA GLY A 76 -3.12 -20.08 26.67
C GLY A 76 -3.93 -20.05 27.97
N VAL A 77 -5.08 -19.38 27.98
CA VAL A 77 -5.89 -19.17 29.20
C VAL A 77 -6.90 -20.28 29.42
N ILE A 78 -7.56 -20.77 28.36
CA ILE A 78 -8.68 -21.72 28.46
C ILE A 78 -8.23 -23.13 28.09
N LEU A 79 -7.50 -23.30 26.98
CA LEU A 79 -7.18 -24.65 26.48
C LEU A 79 -6.04 -25.32 27.25
N VAL A 80 -5.02 -24.57 27.70
CA VAL A 80 -3.91 -25.12 28.51
C VAL A 80 -4.37 -25.79 29.81
N PRO A 81 -5.25 -25.18 30.63
CA PRO A 81 -5.82 -25.86 31.79
C PRO A 81 -6.59 -27.14 31.44
N ILE A 82 -7.32 -27.16 30.32
CA ILE A 82 -8.08 -28.34 29.84
C ILE A 82 -7.13 -29.46 29.41
N ILE A 83 -5.99 -29.11 28.80
CA ILE A 83 -4.94 -30.08 28.41
C ILE A 83 -4.40 -30.83 29.64
N ALA A 84 -4.35 -30.17 30.80
CA ALA A 84 -3.89 -30.77 32.05
C ALA A 84 -4.92 -31.71 32.73
N LEU A 85 -6.19 -31.72 32.29
CA LEU A 85 -7.24 -32.54 32.92
C LEU A 85 -7.10 -34.03 32.59
N SER A 86 -6.72 -34.37 31.35
CA SER A 86 -6.41 -35.75 30.94
C SER A 86 -5.65 -35.76 29.61
N PRO A 87 -4.87 -36.82 29.31
CA PRO A 87 -4.20 -36.97 28.02
C PRO A 87 -5.16 -36.92 26.83
N VAL A 88 -6.37 -37.49 26.97
CA VAL A 88 -7.39 -37.50 25.91
C VAL A 88 -7.96 -36.11 25.67
N ALA A 89 -8.30 -35.38 26.74
CA ALA A 89 -8.78 -34.00 26.64
C ALA A 89 -7.71 -33.08 26.03
N GLY A 90 -6.44 -33.29 26.36
CA GLY A 90 -5.35 -32.51 25.80
C GLY A 90 -5.17 -32.69 24.29
N ILE A 91 -5.21 -33.93 23.82
CA ILE A 91 -5.12 -34.24 22.38
C ILE A 91 -6.34 -33.68 21.63
N ALA A 92 -7.55 -33.91 22.13
CA ALA A 92 -8.79 -33.42 21.50
C ALA A 92 -8.81 -31.88 21.41
N THR A 93 -8.37 -31.20 22.47
CA THR A 93 -8.35 -29.74 22.54
C THR A 93 -7.27 -29.15 21.62
N ALA A 94 -6.09 -29.76 21.57
CA ALA A 94 -5.02 -29.33 20.66
C ALA A 94 -5.46 -29.48 19.20
N ILE A 95 -5.99 -30.65 18.82
CA ILE A 95 -6.47 -30.91 17.45
C ILE A 95 -7.62 -29.98 17.09
N GLY A 96 -8.63 -29.85 17.98
CA GLY A 96 -9.77 -28.96 17.75
C GLY A 96 -9.35 -27.51 17.57
N GLY A 97 -8.45 -27.00 18.43
CA GLY A 97 -7.89 -25.66 18.31
C GLY A 97 -7.15 -25.46 16.98
N TRP A 98 -6.27 -26.39 16.60
CA TRP A 98 -5.53 -26.34 15.34
C TRP A 98 -6.45 -26.37 14.12
N VAL A 99 -7.47 -27.24 14.10
CA VAL A 99 -8.44 -27.31 13.00
C VAL A 99 -9.20 -25.99 12.84
N VAL A 100 -9.65 -25.38 13.94
CA VAL A 100 -10.38 -24.11 13.90
C VAL A 100 -9.49 -22.97 13.38
N ILE A 101 -8.27 -22.82 13.93
CA ILE A 101 -7.38 -21.73 13.50
C ILE A 101 -6.92 -21.91 12.04
N THR A 102 -6.64 -23.14 11.61
CA THR A 102 -6.30 -23.42 10.22
C THR A 102 -7.47 -23.15 9.29
N GLY A 103 -8.70 -23.51 9.65
CA GLY A 103 -9.89 -23.20 8.84
C GLY A 103 -10.13 -21.70 8.67
N ILE A 104 -10.01 -20.93 9.77
CA ILE A 104 -10.13 -19.46 9.72
C ILE A 104 -8.96 -18.86 8.92
N GLY A 105 -7.74 -19.36 9.15
CA GLY A 105 -6.54 -18.94 8.43
C GLY A 105 -6.64 -19.16 6.92
N ILE A 106 -7.11 -20.33 6.48
CA ILE A 106 -7.36 -20.64 5.06
C ILE A 106 -8.40 -19.68 4.49
N THR A 107 -9.47 -19.37 5.23
CA THR A 107 -10.52 -18.45 4.76
C THR A 107 -9.96 -17.04 4.53
N ILE A 108 -9.21 -16.51 5.50
CA ILE A 108 -8.53 -15.21 5.38
C ILE A 108 -7.53 -15.22 4.22
N PHE A 109 -6.79 -16.32 4.06
CA PHE A 109 -5.81 -16.50 3.01
C PHE A 109 -6.44 -16.48 1.61
N VAL A 110 -7.55 -17.22 1.42
CA VAL A 110 -8.31 -17.22 0.17
C VAL A 110 -8.79 -15.82 -0.18
N PHE A 111 -9.33 -15.08 0.79
CA PHE A 111 -9.75 -13.70 0.58
C PHE A 111 -8.59 -12.76 0.24
N ALA A 112 -7.42 -12.94 0.87
CA ALA A 112 -6.22 -12.18 0.54
C ALA A 112 -5.74 -12.46 -0.90
N ILE A 113 -5.78 -13.71 -1.36
CA ILE A 113 -5.45 -14.07 -2.75
C ILE A 113 -6.43 -13.44 -3.72
N ILE A 114 -7.75 -13.60 -3.49
CA ILE A 114 -8.78 -13.02 -4.36
C ILE A 114 -8.62 -11.50 -4.42
N GLY A 115 -8.41 -10.85 -3.28
CA GLY A 115 -8.16 -9.41 -3.19
C GLY A 115 -6.92 -8.98 -3.99
N THR A 116 -5.81 -9.73 -3.87
CA THR A 116 -4.57 -9.49 -4.62
C THR A 116 -4.81 -9.58 -6.13
N VAL A 117 -5.42 -10.67 -6.59
CA VAL A 117 -5.68 -10.92 -8.02
C VAL A 117 -6.61 -9.86 -8.60
N LYS A 118 -7.69 -9.52 -7.88
CA LYS A 118 -8.66 -8.52 -8.33
C LYS A 118 -8.04 -7.12 -8.39
N ALA A 119 -7.28 -6.72 -7.37
CA ALA A 119 -6.56 -5.45 -7.37
C ALA A 119 -5.53 -5.37 -8.51
N ALA A 120 -4.80 -6.45 -8.78
CA ALA A 120 -3.84 -6.53 -9.90
C ALA A 120 -4.55 -6.46 -11.27
N SER A 121 -5.74 -7.04 -11.38
CA SER A 121 -6.56 -6.97 -12.60
C SER A 121 -7.19 -5.58 -12.83
N GLY A 122 -7.11 -4.66 -11.86
CA GLY A 122 -7.76 -3.35 -11.95
C GLY A 122 -9.26 -3.40 -11.66
N GLU A 123 -9.75 -4.46 -11.01
CA GLU A 123 -11.17 -4.63 -10.69
C GLU A 123 -11.44 -4.31 -9.22
N PHE A 124 -12.47 -3.51 -8.97
CA PHE A 124 -13.00 -3.29 -7.63
C PHE A 124 -13.63 -4.59 -7.11
N TYR A 125 -13.05 -5.14 -6.04
CA TYR A 125 -13.58 -6.30 -5.35
C TYR A 125 -14.04 -5.93 -3.94
N ARG A 126 -15.35 -6.03 -3.70
CA ARG A 126 -15.94 -5.85 -2.38
C ARG A 126 -15.91 -7.17 -1.64
N MET A 127 -14.98 -7.32 -0.72
CA MET A 127 -14.83 -8.53 0.08
C MET A 127 -16.05 -8.71 1.01
N PRO A 128 -16.61 -9.92 1.15
CA PRO A 128 -17.67 -10.21 2.11
C PRO A 128 -17.21 -9.86 3.54
N LEU A 129 -18.11 -9.33 4.37
CA LEU A 129 -17.88 -8.91 5.77
C LEU A 129 -16.89 -7.73 5.92
N ILE A 130 -15.65 -7.90 5.46
CA ILE A 130 -14.59 -6.89 5.56
C ILE A 130 -14.88 -5.67 4.69
N GLY A 131 -15.41 -5.86 3.48
CA GLY A 131 -15.77 -4.75 2.60
C GLY A 131 -16.89 -3.88 3.19
N THR A 132 -17.90 -4.50 3.80
CA THR A 132 -18.98 -3.78 4.49
C THR A 132 -18.47 -3.05 5.74
N MET A 133 -17.56 -3.67 6.51
CA MET A 133 -16.93 -3.01 7.66
C MET A 133 -16.08 -1.82 7.21
N ALA A 134 -15.35 -1.98 6.10
CA ALA A 134 -14.51 -0.94 5.52
C ALA A 134 -15.31 0.30 5.13
N GLU A 135 -16.43 0.12 4.45
CA GLU A 135 -17.31 1.23 4.07
C GLU A 135 -17.89 1.96 5.30
N ARG A 136 -18.19 1.23 6.38
CA ARG A 136 -18.67 1.82 7.64
C ARG A 136 -17.58 2.61 8.37
N TRP A 137 -16.36 2.08 8.42
CA TRP A 137 -15.25 2.71 9.15
C TRP A 137 -14.62 3.88 8.37
N PHE A 138 -14.71 3.84 7.04
CA PHE A 138 -14.19 4.88 6.17
C PHE A 138 -15.33 5.47 5.33
N PRO A 139 -16.18 6.34 5.93
CA PRO A 139 -17.19 7.07 5.16
C PRO A 139 -16.51 7.86 4.03
N GLY A 140 -16.98 7.68 2.80
CA GLY A 140 -16.34 8.21 1.59
C GLY A 140 -15.31 7.29 0.91
N MET A 141 -15.19 6.02 1.35
CA MET A 141 -14.45 4.99 0.62
C MET A 141 -15.12 4.63 -0.73
N VAL A 142 -16.45 4.64 -0.75
CA VAL A 142 -17.30 4.44 -1.92
C VAL A 142 -18.22 5.65 -1.99
N PRO A 143 -18.41 6.30 -3.16
CA PRO A 143 -19.38 7.38 -3.28
C PRO A 143 -20.77 6.85 -2.92
N GLN A 144 -21.45 7.53 -2.00
CA GLN A 144 -22.75 7.08 -1.50
C GLN A 144 -23.78 7.07 -2.64
N THR A 145 -24.35 5.90 -2.90
CA THR A 145 -25.41 5.70 -3.87
C THR A 145 -26.79 5.93 -3.23
N SER A 146 -27.05 7.12 -2.70
CA SER A 146 -28.43 7.63 -2.56
C SER A 146 -28.48 9.07 -2.01
N SER A 147 -29.36 9.85 -2.63
CA SER A 147 -29.90 11.16 -2.25
C SER A 147 -28.94 12.36 -2.19
N GLN A 148 -28.94 13.12 -3.29
CA GLN A 148 -28.90 14.58 -3.30
C GLN A 148 -27.78 15.24 -2.47
N THR A 149 -26.53 15.12 -2.91
CA THR A 149 -25.72 16.34 -2.97
C THR A 149 -26.31 17.21 -4.08
N PRO A 150 -26.64 18.50 -3.85
CA PRO A 150 -27.02 19.39 -4.94
C PRO A 150 -25.82 19.41 -5.87
N ARG A 151 -25.96 18.78 -7.04
CA ARG A 151 -24.90 18.74 -8.02
C ARG A 151 -24.64 20.18 -8.42
N ARG A 152 -23.45 20.69 -8.13
CA ARG A 152 -22.82 21.60 -9.06
C ARG A 152 -22.39 20.75 -10.25
N ASP A 153 -23.35 20.38 -11.10
CA ASP A 153 -23.11 19.71 -12.39
C ASP A 153 -22.30 20.60 -13.35
N LYS A 154 -22.15 21.88 -12.98
CA LYS A 154 -21.58 22.94 -13.78
C LYS A 154 -20.41 23.57 -13.02
N MET A 155 -19.35 23.83 -13.74
CA MET A 155 -18.21 24.62 -13.31
C MET A 155 -17.87 25.65 -14.40
N TYR A 156 -16.97 26.57 -14.09
CA TYR A 156 -16.50 27.57 -15.04
C TYR A 156 -15.02 27.38 -15.34
N CYS A 157 -14.64 27.60 -16.60
CA CYS A 157 -13.25 27.51 -17.01
C CYS A 157 -12.48 28.69 -16.41
N ARG A 158 -11.41 28.42 -15.65
CA ARG A 158 -10.57 29.47 -15.08
C ARG A 158 -9.74 30.24 -16.11
N ASN A 159 -9.71 29.78 -17.38
CA ASN A 159 -9.02 30.47 -18.48
C ASN A 159 -9.94 31.43 -19.24
N CYS A 160 -11.16 31.00 -19.59
CA CYS A 160 -12.06 31.77 -20.47
C CYS A 160 -13.43 32.12 -19.86
N GLY A 161 -13.71 31.69 -18.62
CA GLY A 161 -14.93 32.05 -17.91
C GLY A 161 -16.22 31.35 -18.37
N LYS A 162 -16.18 30.51 -19.42
CA LYS A 162 -17.36 29.78 -19.89
C LYS A 162 -17.75 28.64 -18.97
N GLU A 163 -19.05 28.36 -18.93
CA GLU A 163 -19.63 27.23 -18.22
C GLU A 163 -19.36 25.90 -18.94
N LEU A 164 -19.06 24.86 -18.18
CA LEU A 164 -18.83 23.50 -18.66
C LEU A 164 -19.25 22.49 -17.59
N PRO A 165 -19.50 21.21 -17.96
CA PRO A 165 -19.78 20.18 -16.97
C PRO A 165 -18.61 20.01 -16.00
N ALA A 166 -18.90 19.74 -14.74
CA ALA A 166 -17.90 19.61 -13.67
C ALA A 166 -16.85 18.50 -13.91
N SER A 167 -17.15 17.54 -14.79
CA SER A 167 -16.28 16.42 -15.15
C SER A 167 -15.53 16.60 -16.48
N ALA A 168 -15.51 17.79 -17.08
CA ALA A 168 -14.79 18.00 -18.34
C ALA A 168 -13.27 18.11 -18.14
N ASP A 169 -12.52 17.26 -18.84
CA ASP A 169 -11.04 17.30 -18.84
C ASP A 169 -10.49 18.51 -19.60
N PHE A 170 -11.16 18.92 -20.68
CA PHE A 170 -10.77 20.03 -21.53
C PHE A 170 -11.93 21.00 -21.75
N CYS A 171 -11.64 22.31 -21.73
CA CYS A 171 -12.63 23.30 -22.11
C CYS A 171 -12.79 23.33 -23.64
N ILE A 172 -13.97 22.97 -24.14
CA ILE A 172 -14.29 23.01 -25.57
C ILE A 172 -14.25 24.41 -26.21
N SER A 173 -14.24 25.46 -25.39
CA SER A 173 -14.25 26.84 -25.89
C SER A 173 -12.90 27.52 -25.97
N CYS A 174 -11.92 27.10 -25.16
CA CYS A 174 -10.57 27.69 -25.19
C CYS A 174 -9.45 26.66 -25.36
N GLY A 175 -9.77 25.36 -25.39
CA GLY A 175 -8.79 24.28 -25.55
C GLY A 175 -7.91 24.00 -24.33
N VAL A 176 -8.04 24.77 -23.24
CA VAL A 176 -7.22 24.60 -22.02
C VAL A 176 -7.98 23.78 -20.97
N ARG A 177 -7.23 23.03 -20.15
CA ARG A 177 -7.78 22.37 -18.95
C ARG A 177 -8.49 23.40 -18.05
N PRO A 178 -9.71 23.12 -17.56
CA PRO A 178 -10.52 24.13 -16.86
C PRO A 178 -9.87 24.78 -15.64
N LEU A 179 -8.93 24.13 -14.96
CA LEU A 179 -8.28 24.63 -13.73
C LEU A 179 -6.84 25.12 -13.93
N ASN A 180 -6.35 25.16 -15.17
CA ASN A 180 -4.94 25.48 -15.49
C ASN A 180 -4.68 27.00 -15.67
N ALA A 181 -5.59 27.85 -15.21
CA ALA A 181 -5.49 29.31 -15.30
C ALA A 181 -6.09 29.97 -14.06
N GLU A 182 -5.91 31.29 -13.94
CA GLU A 182 -6.25 32.06 -12.73
C GLU A 182 -7.12 33.28 -13.02
N ASN A 183 -7.60 33.41 -14.25
CA ASN A 183 -8.33 34.60 -14.70
C ASN A 183 -9.77 34.58 -14.19
N PHE A 184 -10.35 33.39 -14.00
CA PHE A 184 -11.75 33.24 -13.56
C PHE A 184 -11.91 32.25 -12.41
N CYS A 185 -12.98 32.44 -11.64
CA CYS A 185 -13.42 31.55 -10.58
C CYS A 185 -14.09 30.30 -11.14
N GLN A 186 -13.64 29.11 -10.72
CA GLN A 186 -14.22 27.84 -11.18
C GLN A 186 -15.66 27.59 -10.74
N ASN A 187 -16.16 28.36 -9.78
CA ASN A 187 -17.50 28.18 -9.23
C ASN A 187 -18.54 29.14 -9.81
N CYS A 188 -18.18 30.41 -10.05
CA CYS A 188 -19.14 31.43 -10.46
C CYS A 188 -18.74 32.20 -11.74
N GLY A 189 -17.60 31.88 -12.35
CA GLY A 189 -17.14 32.53 -13.57
C GLY A 189 -16.70 33.99 -13.41
N ALA A 190 -16.64 34.51 -12.19
CA ALA A 190 -16.15 35.87 -11.93
C ALA A 190 -14.65 35.98 -12.19
N GLU A 191 -14.19 37.13 -12.66
CA GLU A 191 -12.77 37.42 -12.79
C GLU A 191 -12.05 37.34 -11.43
N THR A 192 -10.85 36.77 -11.45
CA THR A 192 -9.98 36.59 -10.29
C THR A 192 -8.59 37.13 -10.58
N ARG A 193 -7.89 37.54 -9.53
CA ARG A 193 -6.47 37.92 -9.62
C ARG A 193 -5.57 36.69 -9.51
N PRO A 194 -4.36 36.69 -10.10
CA PRO A 194 -3.44 35.54 -10.04
C PRO A 194 -3.10 35.07 -8.62
N GLU A 195 -2.98 36.00 -7.67
CA GLU A 195 -2.60 35.71 -6.27
C GLU A 195 -3.82 35.44 -5.36
N GLN A 196 -5.03 35.44 -5.92
CA GLN A 196 -6.25 35.32 -5.13
C GLN A 196 -6.53 33.86 -4.74
N GLU A 197 -6.58 33.57 -3.45
CA GLU A 197 -6.86 32.21 -2.93
C GLU A 197 -8.36 31.92 -2.78
N VAL A 198 -9.16 32.95 -2.50
CA VAL A 198 -10.62 32.85 -2.28
C VAL A 198 -11.35 33.80 -3.22
N CYS A 199 -12.40 33.32 -3.86
CA CYS A 199 -13.24 34.17 -4.71
C CYS A 199 -14.01 35.20 -3.88
N LEU A 200 -13.71 36.49 -4.05
CA LEU A 200 -14.40 37.59 -3.35
C LEU A 200 -15.89 37.73 -3.72
N LYS A 201 -16.33 37.13 -4.84
CA LYS A 201 -17.73 37.19 -5.29
C LYS A 201 -18.60 36.05 -4.74
N CYS A 202 -18.05 34.85 -4.56
CA CYS A 202 -18.85 33.67 -4.18
C CYS A 202 -18.30 32.88 -2.98
N GLY A 203 -17.18 33.30 -2.40
CA GLY A 203 -16.58 32.69 -1.22
C GLY A 203 -15.92 31.31 -1.44
N THR A 204 -15.87 30.79 -2.68
CA THR A 204 -15.19 29.51 -2.93
C THR A 204 -13.68 29.67 -2.83
N LEU A 205 -13.00 28.64 -2.30
CA LEU A 205 -11.56 28.46 -2.48
C LEU A 205 -11.25 28.22 -3.96
N LEU A 206 -10.25 28.92 -4.50
CA LEU A 206 -9.85 28.82 -5.90
C LEU A 206 -8.89 27.63 -6.08
N LYS A 207 -9.33 26.61 -6.84
CA LYS A 207 -8.51 25.42 -7.13
C LYS A 207 -7.54 25.75 -8.27
N ARG A 208 -6.25 25.55 -8.02
CA ARG A 208 -5.20 25.57 -9.04
C ARG A 208 -4.73 24.13 -9.27
N GLU A 209 -4.60 23.71 -10.51
CA GLU A 209 -3.76 22.54 -10.80
C GLU A 209 -2.31 22.96 -10.55
N ASP A 210 -1.70 22.41 -9.50
CA ASP A 210 -0.27 22.58 -9.28
C ASP A 210 0.49 21.96 -10.46
N LYS A 211 1.18 22.80 -11.23
CA LYS A 211 2.10 22.38 -12.32
C LYS A 211 3.28 21.52 -11.83
N GLN A 212 3.34 21.19 -10.55
CA GLN A 212 4.52 20.62 -9.90
C GLN A 212 4.25 19.30 -9.19
N LYS A 213 3.54 18.40 -9.86
CA LYS A 213 3.66 16.97 -9.57
C LYS A 213 4.21 16.30 -10.82
N ASP A 214 5.52 16.43 -11.03
CA ASP A 214 6.23 15.63 -12.03
C ASP A 214 5.92 14.14 -11.74
N PRO A 215 5.14 13.46 -12.59
CA PRO A 215 4.73 12.07 -12.35
C PRO A 215 5.92 11.12 -12.30
N THR A 216 7.10 11.56 -12.76
CA THR A 216 8.33 10.77 -12.70
C THR A 216 9.10 10.93 -11.38
N ARG A 217 8.69 11.83 -10.48
CA ARG A 217 9.35 12.04 -9.19
C ARG A 217 8.93 10.96 -8.20
N LYS A 218 9.92 10.23 -7.68
CA LYS A 218 9.71 9.10 -6.76
C LYS A 218 9.55 9.59 -5.32
N ASN A 219 8.74 8.88 -4.53
CA ASN A 219 8.37 9.31 -3.19
C ASN A 219 9.30 8.71 -2.13
N GLN A 220 9.85 9.56 -1.27
CA GLN A 220 10.77 9.17 -0.20
C GLN A 220 10.10 8.20 0.79
N LEU A 221 8.84 8.43 1.13
CA LEU A 221 8.09 7.57 2.05
C LEU A 221 7.95 6.15 1.49
N VAL A 222 7.69 6.05 0.18
CA VAL A 222 7.54 4.77 -0.50
C VAL A 222 8.86 4.02 -0.49
N ALA A 223 9.97 4.70 -0.80
CA ALA A 223 11.30 4.10 -0.70
C ALA A 223 11.62 3.65 0.73
N LEU A 224 11.23 4.43 1.75
CA LEU A 224 11.45 4.10 3.16
C LEU A 224 10.64 2.87 3.59
N LEU A 225 9.35 2.84 3.27
CA LEU A 225 8.47 1.71 3.58
C LEU A 225 8.93 0.43 2.86
N LEU A 226 9.32 0.55 1.59
CA LEU A 226 9.90 -0.58 0.85
C LEU A 226 11.20 -1.07 1.47
N CYS A 227 12.07 -0.16 1.94
CA CYS A 227 13.31 -0.52 2.62
C CYS A 227 13.05 -1.22 3.96
N LEU A 228 12.06 -0.74 4.72
CA LEU A 228 11.73 -1.32 6.02
C LEU A 228 11.13 -2.73 5.90
N PHE A 229 10.16 -2.93 5.01
CA PHE A 229 9.42 -4.20 4.93
C PHE A 229 10.00 -5.20 3.94
N VAL A 230 10.54 -4.74 2.81
CA VAL A 230 11.03 -5.59 1.71
C VAL A 230 12.49 -5.25 1.36
N GLY A 231 13.18 -4.51 2.24
CA GLY A 231 14.54 -4.07 1.98
C GLY A 231 15.58 -5.19 2.11
N SER A 232 15.29 -6.24 2.87
CA SER A 232 16.12 -7.46 2.92
C SER A 232 16.12 -8.24 1.60
N LEU A 233 15.26 -7.91 0.65
CA LEU A 233 15.32 -8.43 -0.72
C LEU A 233 15.90 -7.41 -1.72
N GLY A 234 16.17 -6.17 -1.27
CA GLY A 234 16.71 -5.10 -2.12
C GLY A 234 15.68 -4.38 -3.01
N VAL A 235 14.38 -4.55 -2.77
CA VAL A 235 13.30 -3.99 -3.63
C VAL A 235 13.30 -2.46 -3.65
N HIS A 236 13.69 -1.80 -2.56
CA HIS A 236 13.83 -0.33 -2.51
C HIS A 236 14.80 0.20 -3.56
N ARG A 237 15.88 -0.53 -3.88
CA ARG A 237 16.86 -0.16 -4.92
C ARG A 237 16.27 -0.26 -6.33
N TYR A 238 15.42 -1.26 -6.58
CA TYR A 238 14.66 -1.35 -7.83
C TYR A 238 13.68 -0.20 -7.98
N TYR A 239 12.97 0.17 -6.92
CA TYR A 239 12.08 1.34 -6.94
C TYR A 239 12.83 2.61 -7.35
N MET A 240 14.04 2.82 -6.84
CA MET A 240 14.89 3.96 -7.23
C MET A 240 15.54 3.82 -8.61
N GLY A 241 15.42 2.66 -9.26
CA GLY A 241 15.97 2.37 -10.60
C GLY A 241 17.41 1.84 -10.58
N ARG A 242 18.00 1.60 -9.41
CA ARG A 242 19.38 1.10 -9.23
C ARG A 242 19.43 -0.44 -9.27
N VAL A 243 19.04 -0.99 -10.43
CA VAL A 243 18.85 -2.43 -10.66
C VAL A 243 20.08 -3.26 -10.27
N GLY A 244 21.30 -2.86 -10.68
CA GLY A 244 22.52 -3.62 -10.40
C GLY A 244 22.75 -3.85 -8.90
N SER A 245 22.67 -2.79 -8.10
CA SER A 245 22.82 -2.92 -6.63
C SER A 245 21.67 -3.68 -5.97
N GLY A 246 20.45 -3.64 -6.55
CA GLY A 246 19.31 -4.43 -6.09
C GLY A 246 19.50 -5.93 -6.35
N VAL A 247 19.99 -6.31 -7.54
CA VAL A 247 20.35 -7.71 -7.87
C VAL A 247 21.46 -8.22 -6.95
N ALA A 248 22.51 -7.41 -6.73
CA ALA A 248 23.59 -7.79 -5.82
C ALA A 248 23.08 -8.05 -4.39
N MET A 249 22.19 -7.18 -3.90
CA MET A 249 21.58 -7.34 -2.57
C MET A 249 20.72 -8.62 -2.47
N LEU A 250 19.99 -8.97 -3.53
CA LEU A 250 19.19 -10.19 -3.59
C LEU A 250 20.07 -11.46 -3.62
N LEU A 251 21.13 -11.45 -4.43
CA LEU A 251 22.06 -12.58 -4.51
C LEU A 251 22.78 -12.81 -3.17
N LEU A 252 23.20 -11.73 -2.50
CA LEU A 252 23.82 -11.83 -1.18
C LEU A 252 22.85 -12.39 -0.15
N TYR A 253 21.58 -11.96 -0.16
CA TYR A 253 20.55 -12.49 0.73
C TYR A 253 20.41 -14.02 0.61
N PHE A 254 20.25 -14.54 -0.62
CA PHE A 254 20.15 -15.99 -0.83
C PHE A 254 21.46 -16.72 -0.54
N SER A 255 22.61 -16.14 -0.89
CA SER A 255 23.92 -16.75 -0.62
C SER A 255 24.15 -16.92 0.88
N ILE A 256 23.86 -15.88 1.68
CA ILE A 256 23.95 -15.93 3.14
C ILE A 256 23.04 -17.01 3.70
N PHE A 257 21.79 -17.09 3.21
CA PHE A 257 20.85 -18.12 3.63
C PHE A 257 21.36 -19.54 3.30
N VAL A 258 21.95 -19.75 2.12
CA VAL A 258 22.55 -21.04 1.74
C VAL A 258 23.72 -21.40 2.65
N PHE A 259 24.63 -20.48 2.94
CA PHE A 259 25.76 -20.74 3.85
C PHE A 259 25.29 -21.09 5.27
N LEU A 260 24.33 -20.35 5.82
CA LEU A 260 23.76 -20.63 7.13
C LEU A 260 22.99 -21.96 7.16
N PHE A 261 22.23 -22.26 6.11
CA PHE A 261 21.46 -23.51 6.00
C PHE A 261 22.38 -24.72 5.85
N MET A 262 23.32 -24.69 4.89
CA MET A 262 24.29 -25.77 4.68
C MET A 262 25.16 -26.03 5.90
N GLY A 263 25.60 -24.97 6.58
CA GLY A 263 26.32 -25.09 7.84
C GLY A 263 25.49 -25.69 8.97
N SER A 264 24.18 -25.43 9.01
CA SER A 264 23.25 -25.97 10.03
C SER A 264 22.91 -27.44 9.82
N MET A 265 22.90 -27.92 8.57
CA MET A 265 22.58 -29.31 8.23
C MET A 265 23.65 -30.31 8.71
N ARG A 266 24.84 -29.83 9.10
CA ARG A 266 25.97 -30.66 9.59
C ARG A 266 26.34 -31.84 8.67
N SER A 267 26.05 -31.72 7.37
CA SER A 267 26.31 -32.77 6.37
C SER A 267 27.77 -32.82 5.91
N PHE A 268 28.60 -31.86 6.34
CA PHE A 268 30.03 -31.77 6.02
C PHE A 268 30.90 -32.10 7.25
N PRO A 269 32.21 -32.37 7.08
CA PRO A 269 33.13 -32.58 8.20
C PRO A 269 33.21 -31.38 9.16
N GLU A 270 33.59 -31.63 10.42
CA GLU A 270 33.61 -30.62 11.50
C GLU A 270 34.12 -29.22 11.14
N PRO A 271 35.35 -29.07 10.60
CA PRO A 271 35.86 -27.73 10.32
C PRO A 271 35.07 -27.03 9.20
N VAL A 272 34.45 -27.78 8.29
CA VAL A 272 33.77 -27.23 7.12
C VAL A 272 32.41 -26.66 7.50
N TRP A 273 31.56 -27.40 8.23
CA TRP A 273 30.23 -26.89 8.57
C TRP A 273 30.28 -25.71 9.55
N ILE A 274 31.23 -25.71 10.50
CA ILE A 274 31.50 -24.57 11.39
C ILE A 274 31.97 -23.37 10.56
N GLY A 275 32.90 -23.58 9.62
CA GLY A 275 33.37 -22.52 8.73
C GLY A 275 32.26 -21.88 7.91
N LEU A 276 31.34 -22.68 7.35
CA LEU A 276 30.18 -22.19 6.59
C LEU A 276 29.21 -21.38 7.46
N LEU A 277 28.94 -21.83 8.69
CA LEU A 277 28.09 -21.09 9.64
C LEU A 277 28.72 -19.75 10.04
N VAL A 278 30.00 -19.77 10.41
CA VAL A 278 30.72 -18.57 10.84
C VAL A 278 30.80 -17.55 9.69
N PHE A 279 31.14 -18.00 8.49
CA PHE A 279 31.16 -17.16 7.30
C PHE A 279 29.78 -16.56 6.99
N GLY A 280 28.73 -17.40 7.02
CA GLY A 280 27.35 -16.94 6.83
C GLY A 280 26.92 -15.91 7.87
N ALA A 281 27.31 -16.10 9.14
CA ALA A 281 26.99 -15.16 10.22
C ALA A 281 27.71 -13.81 10.05
N PHE A 282 29.01 -13.81 9.70
CA PHE A 282 29.74 -12.57 9.40
C PHE A 282 29.16 -11.83 8.19
N ALA A 283 28.82 -12.56 7.13
CA ALA A 283 28.17 -12.00 5.95
C ALA A 283 26.79 -11.40 6.27
N LEU A 284 26.02 -12.04 7.17
CA LEU A 284 24.75 -11.50 7.67
C LEU A 284 24.94 -10.17 8.41
N VAL A 285 25.97 -10.05 9.27
CA VAL A 285 26.26 -8.78 9.97
C VAL A 285 26.59 -7.67 8.97
N GLY A 286 27.47 -7.93 8.00
CA GLY A 286 27.80 -6.95 6.96
C GLY A 286 26.59 -6.55 6.13
N TYR A 287 25.73 -7.52 5.80
CA TYR A 287 24.47 -7.29 5.09
C TYR A 287 23.49 -6.41 5.90
N MET A 288 23.35 -6.66 7.21
CA MET A 288 22.53 -5.84 8.11
C MET A 288 23.04 -4.41 8.21
N VAL A 289 24.36 -4.21 8.32
CA VAL A 289 24.97 -2.87 8.31
C VAL A 289 24.65 -2.16 7.00
N TRP A 290 24.79 -2.84 5.86
CA TRP A 290 24.48 -2.25 4.56
C TRP A 290 23.01 -1.84 4.43
N TRP A 291 22.09 -2.68 4.92
CA TRP A 291 20.65 -2.39 4.96
C TRP A 291 20.33 -1.19 5.87
N ILE A 292 20.95 -1.08 7.05
CA ILE A 292 20.77 0.05 7.96
C ILE A 292 21.27 1.36 7.33
N ILE A 293 22.42 1.34 6.65
CA ILE A 293 22.95 2.52 5.95
C ILE A 293 21.97 3.00 4.88
N ASP A 294 21.38 2.07 4.12
CA ASP A 294 20.34 2.39 3.14
C ASP A 294 19.11 3.02 3.81
N LEU A 295 18.64 2.45 4.92
CA LEU A 295 17.49 2.96 5.67
C LEU A 295 17.72 4.40 6.15
N ILE A 296 18.86 4.67 6.79
CA ILE A 296 19.23 6.01 7.27
C ILE A 296 19.39 6.98 6.10
N SER A 297 19.99 6.54 4.99
CA SER A 297 20.20 7.39 3.81
C SER A 297 18.89 7.78 3.12
N ILE A 298 17.90 6.89 3.10
CA ILE A 298 16.55 7.20 2.61
C ILE A 298 15.83 8.12 3.60
N ALA A 299 15.88 7.82 4.90
CA ALA A 299 15.21 8.63 5.93
C ALA A 299 15.73 10.07 5.96
N THR A 300 17.04 10.26 5.80
CA THR A 300 17.69 11.58 5.75
C THR A 300 17.55 12.30 4.40
N GLY A 301 16.91 11.68 3.41
CA GLY A 301 16.74 12.25 2.06
C GLY A 301 18.04 12.36 1.25
N LYS A 302 19.16 11.82 1.76
CA LYS A 302 20.46 11.84 1.06
C LYS A 302 20.52 10.90 -0.14
N MET A 303 19.61 9.91 -0.20
CA MET A 303 19.59 8.93 -1.28
C MET A 303 18.86 9.45 -2.53
N LYS A 304 19.57 9.47 -3.67
CA LYS A 304 19.08 9.94 -4.97
C LYS A 304 18.59 8.79 -5.87
N ASP A 305 17.67 9.06 -6.79
CA ASP A 305 17.26 8.10 -7.82
C ASP A 305 18.41 7.81 -8.82
N ARG A 306 18.18 6.89 -9.78
CA ARG A 306 19.16 6.59 -10.84
C ARG A 306 19.51 7.81 -11.71
N GLN A 307 18.59 8.75 -11.83
CA GLN A 307 18.76 10.00 -12.58
C GLN A 307 19.43 11.11 -11.75
N GLY A 308 19.84 10.82 -10.51
CA GLY A 308 20.48 11.80 -9.64
C GLY A 308 19.50 12.80 -8.99
N ARG A 309 18.18 12.58 -9.13
CA ARG A 309 17.15 13.45 -8.55
C ARG A 309 16.86 13.04 -7.11
N GLU A 310 16.52 14.04 -6.30
CA GLU A 310 16.10 13.82 -4.93
C GLU A 310 14.65 13.32 -4.88
N LEU A 311 14.41 12.38 -3.96
CA LEU A 311 13.07 11.86 -3.70
C LEU A 311 12.16 13.01 -3.22
N SER A 312 10.87 12.94 -3.56
CA SER A 312 9.91 13.91 -3.02
C SER A 312 9.83 13.74 -1.51
N GLN A 313 10.25 14.77 -0.78
CA GLN A 313 10.27 14.73 0.67
C GLN A 313 8.85 14.63 1.22
N VAL A 314 8.73 13.91 2.33
CA VAL A 314 7.53 13.93 3.15
C VAL A 314 7.58 15.24 3.93
N ARG A 315 6.85 16.25 3.48
CA ARG A 315 6.44 17.34 4.37
C ARG A 315 5.27 16.86 5.22
#